data_AF-A0A1F4HIZ1-F1
#
_entry.id   AF-A0A1F4HIZ1-F1
#
_cell.length_a   1.000
_cell.length_b   1.000
_cell.length_c   1.000
_cell.angle_alpha   90.00
_cell.angle_beta   90.00
_cell.angle_gamma   90.00
#
_symmetry.space_group_name_H-M   'P 1'
#
loop_
_entity.id
_entity.type
_entity.pdbx_description
1 polymer ?
#
loop_
_entity_poly.entity_id
_entity_poly.type
_entity_poly.pdbx_seq_one_letter_code
_entity_poly.pdbx_strand_id
1 'polypeptide(L)'
;MPQARTIRILVYGAIAVLMVVGNLYAFWPFVVANRQLQAFCDGLPAGTRIEQVQALAAQRGYAVTLPVGGVARVDDPPSFGRRHCALQVDPQGRLVGRQAP
;
A
#
# COMPACT_ATOMS: atom_id res chain seq x y z
N MET A 1 -6.48 13.00 50.80
CA MET A 1 -5.51 12.46 49.83
C MET A 1 -6.09 12.19 48.42
N PRO A 2 -6.87 13.10 47.78
CA PRO A 2 -7.39 12.88 46.41
C PRO A 2 -6.44 13.32 45.29
N GLN A 3 -5.55 14.29 45.56
CA GLN A 3 -4.74 14.97 44.53
C GLN A 3 -3.69 14.06 43.86
N ALA A 4 -3.10 13.13 44.63
CA ALA A 4 -2.13 12.16 44.11
C ALA A 4 -2.74 11.11 43.15
N ARG A 5 -4.04 10.82 43.29
CA ARG A 5 -4.74 9.85 42.44
C ARG A 5 -5.07 10.44 41.07
N THR A 6 -5.48 11.71 41.02
CA THR A 6 -5.78 12.43 39.77
C THR A 6 -4.54 12.63 38.91
N ILE A 7 -3.40 12.99 39.53
CA ILE A 7 -2.12 13.17 38.82
C ILE A 7 -1.66 11.85 38.20
N ARG A 8 -1.75 10.73 38.93
CA ARG A 8 -1.41 9.40 38.39
C ARG A 8 -2.25 9.03 37.17
N ILE A 9 -3.56 9.26 37.21
CA ILE A 9 -4.46 8.95 36.08
C ILE A 9 -4.08 9.78 34.84
N LEU A 10 -3.79 11.07 35.02
CA LEU A 10 -3.34 11.94 33.92
C LEU A 10 -2.00 11.47 33.34
N VAL A 11 -1.03 11.11 34.17
CA VAL A 11 0.29 10.66 33.70
C VAL A 11 0.19 9.32 32.97
N TYR A 12 -0.50 8.33 33.52
CA TYR A 12 -0.68 7.05 32.84
C TYR A 12 -1.51 7.19 31.56
N GLY A 13 -2.54 8.04 31.57
CA GLY A 13 -3.31 8.37 30.38
C GLY A 13 -2.45 9.02 29.30
N ALA A 14 -1.61 10.00 29.66
CA ALA A 14 -0.70 10.66 28.72
C ALA A 14 0.33 9.69 28.12
N ILE A 15 0.90 8.79 28.93
CA ILE A 15 1.83 7.75 28.44
C ILE A 15 1.13 6.80 27.47
N ALA A 16 -0.10 6.35 27.80
CA ALA A 16 -0.88 5.48 26.92
C ALA A 16 -1.19 6.17 25.58
N VAL A 17 -1.59 7.45 25.61
CA VAL A 17 -1.83 8.22 24.38
C VAL A 17 -0.54 8.38 23.57
N LEU A 18 0.58 8.71 24.20
CA LEU A 18 1.87 8.84 23.51
C LEU A 18 2.30 7.52 22.85
N MET A 19 2.08 6.38 23.51
CA MET A 19 2.36 5.08 22.91
C MET A 19 1.48 4.81 21.69
N VAL A 20 0.17 5.12 21.77
CA VAL A 20 -0.74 4.93 20.65
C VAL A 20 -0.37 5.86 19.49
N VAL A 21 -0.10 7.14 19.75
CA VAL A 21 0.30 8.12 18.74
C VAL A 21 1.63 7.74 18.11
N GLY A 22 2.62 7.30 18.90
CA GLY A 22 3.91 6.83 18.40
C GLY A 22 3.78 5.62 17.48
N ASN A 23 2.94 4.64 17.85
CA ASN A 23 2.65 3.50 16.98
C ASN A 23 1.94 3.94 15.70
N LEU A 24 0.90 4.77 15.80
CA LEU A 24 0.23 5.30 14.62
C LEU A 24 1.23 6.01 13.72
N TYR A 25 2.09 6.88 14.24
CA TYR A 25 3.10 7.58 13.45
C TYR A 25 4.09 6.62 12.76
N ALA A 26 4.57 5.60 13.47
CA ALA A 26 5.50 4.61 12.92
C ALA A 26 4.86 3.70 11.85
N PHE A 27 3.59 3.31 12.04
CA PHE A 27 2.91 2.35 11.15
C PHE A 27 2.05 3.01 10.08
N TRP A 28 1.69 4.29 10.21
CA TRP A 28 0.93 5.06 9.22
C TRP A 28 1.52 5.04 7.80
N PRO A 29 2.84 5.26 7.58
CA PRO A 29 3.38 5.23 6.21
C PRO A 29 3.15 3.89 5.53
N PHE A 30 3.17 2.79 6.30
CA PHE A 30 2.82 1.48 5.77
C PHE A 30 1.35 1.44 5.35
N VAL A 31 0.41 1.92 6.16
CA VAL A 31 -1.03 1.91 5.78
C VAL A 31 -1.28 2.77 4.54
N VAL A 32 -0.67 3.94 4.47
CA VAL A 32 -0.80 4.87 3.32
C VAL A 32 -0.22 4.27 2.05
N ALA A 33 1.00 3.70 2.10
CA ALA A 33 1.61 3.07 0.93
C ALA A 33 0.75 1.92 0.36
N ASN A 34 0.08 1.15 1.22
CA ASN A 34 -0.84 0.12 0.76
C ASN A 34 -2.05 0.69 0.04
N ARG A 35 -2.67 1.74 0.60
CA ARG A 35 -3.80 2.42 -0.04
C ARG A 35 -3.38 3.09 -1.35
N GLN A 36 -2.19 3.66 -1.43
CA GLN A 36 -1.66 4.26 -2.65
C GLN A 36 -1.42 3.22 -3.75
N LEU A 37 -0.86 2.06 -3.42
CA LEU A 37 -0.72 0.95 -4.37
C LEU A 37 -2.10 0.51 -4.87
N GLN A 38 -3.06 0.29 -3.97
CA GLN A 38 -4.41 -0.11 -4.35
C GLN A 38 -5.09 0.95 -5.25
N ALA A 39 -5.02 2.23 -4.87
CA ALA A 39 -5.58 3.32 -5.67
C ALA A 39 -4.88 3.46 -7.02
N PHE A 40 -3.57 3.21 -7.10
CA PHE A 40 -2.86 3.14 -8.38
C PHE A 40 -3.42 2.01 -9.24
N CYS A 41 -3.54 0.80 -8.69
CA CYS A 41 -4.10 -0.37 -9.36
C CYS A 41 -5.54 -0.14 -9.83
N ASP A 42 -6.37 0.50 -9.01
CA ASP A 42 -7.78 0.80 -9.31
C ASP A 42 -7.94 1.96 -10.30
N GLY A 43 -6.96 2.86 -10.36
CA GLY A 43 -6.94 4.00 -11.27
C GLY A 43 -6.48 3.67 -12.69
N LEU A 44 -5.98 2.46 -12.95
CA LEU A 44 -5.54 2.06 -14.30
C LEU A 44 -6.76 1.68 -15.16
N PRO A 45 -7.03 2.42 -16.25
CA PRO A 45 -8.14 2.10 -17.12
C PRO A 45 -7.86 0.81 -17.91
N ALA A 46 -8.92 0.02 -18.13
CA ALA A 46 -8.87 -1.10 -19.06
C ALA A 46 -8.46 -0.59 -20.46
N GLY A 47 -7.60 -1.35 -21.15
CA GLY A 47 -7.00 -1.00 -22.43
C GLY A 47 -5.63 -0.32 -22.34
N THR A 48 -5.16 0.05 -21.14
CA THR A 48 -3.82 0.62 -20.96
C THR A 48 -2.76 -0.41 -21.34
N ARG A 49 -1.76 -0.02 -22.15
CA ARG A 49 -0.66 -0.91 -22.52
C ARG A 49 0.25 -1.18 -21.33
N ILE A 50 0.72 -2.41 -21.21
CA ILE A 50 1.57 -2.82 -20.09
C ILE A 50 2.88 -2.01 -19.99
N GLU A 51 3.42 -1.54 -21.11
CA GLU A 51 4.60 -0.67 -21.14
C GLU A 51 4.33 0.68 -20.45
N GLN A 52 3.13 1.26 -20.64
CA GLN A 52 2.73 2.49 -19.94
C GLN A 52 2.55 2.22 -18.45
N VAL A 53 1.97 1.07 -18.09
CA VAL A 53 1.85 0.64 -16.69
C VAL A 53 3.23 0.52 -16.04
N GLN A 54 4.20 -0.10 -16.72
CA GLN A 54 5.58 -0.21 -16.25
C GLN A 54 6.24 1.16 -16.07
N ALA A 55 6.05 2.08 -17.03
CA ALA A 55 6.58 3.44 -16.92
C ALA A 55 5.96 4.22 -15.74
N LEU A 56 4.65 4.14 -15.57
CA LEU A 56 3.93 4.77 -14.45
C LEU A 56 4.31 4.16 -13.10
N ALA A 57 4.48 2.84 -13.05
CA ALA A 57 4.92 2.11 -11.86
C ALA A 57 6.36 2.51 -11.49
N ALA A 58 7.28 2.57 -12.46
CA ALA A 58 8.66 2.99 -12.25
C ALA A 58 8.76 4.42 -11.71
N GLN A 59 7.91 5.35 -12.18
CA GLN A 59 7.85 6.72 -11.63
C GLN A 59 7.45 6.76 -10.14
N ARG A 60 6.70 5.77 -9.66
CA ARG A 60 6.34 5.63 -8.25
C ARG A 60 7.26 4.69 -7.46
N GLY A 61 8.29 4.13 -8.11
CA GLY A 61 9.20 3.17 -7.49
C GLY A 61 8.61 1.77 -7.32
N TYR A 62 7.50 1.45 -7.99
CA TYR A 62 6.92 0.12 -8.01
C TYR A 62 7.59 -0.76 -9.07
N ALA A 63 7.76 -2.04 -8.75
CA ALA A 63 8.27 -3.05 -9.67
C ALA A 63 7.11 -3.77 -10.36
N VAL A 64 7.20 -3.98 -11.67
CA VAL A 64 6.19 -4.74 -12.42
C VAL A 64 6.84 -5.99 -12.97
N THR A 65 6.28 -7.15 -12.65
CA THR A 65 6.71 -8.44 -13.16
C THR A 65 5.59 -9.05 -14.01
N LEU A 66 5.93 -9.57 -15.19
CA LEU A 66 4.98 -10.34 -16.02
C LEU A 66 5.36 -11.82 -15.91
N PRO A 67 4.77 -12.59 -14.98
CA PRO A 67 4.82 -14.04 -15.07
C PRO A 67 4.21 -14.50 -16.40
N VAL A 68 4.88 -15.48 -17.00
CA VAL A 68 4.47 -16.11 -18.27
C VAL A 68 3.04 -16.66 -18.07
N GLY A 69 2.03 -15.99 -18.63
CA GLY A 69 0.63 -16.33 -18.36
C GLY A 69 -0.39 -15.19 -18.45
N GLY A 70 -0.02 -14.01 -18.94
CA GLY A 70 -0.97 -12.91 -19.15
C GLY A 70 -1.44 -12.22 -17.86
N VAL A 71 -0.73 -12.43 -16.74
CA VAL A 71 -0.98 -11.70 -15.50
C VAL A 71 0.25 -10.85 -15.21
N ALA A 72 0.08 -9.54 -15.14
CA ALA A 72 1.09 -8.62 -14.66
C ALA A 72 0.94 -8.44 -13.16
N ARG A 73 2.04 -8.45 -12.44
CA ARG A 73 2.07 -8.24 -11.00
C ARG A 73 2.83 -6.94 -10.71
N VAL A 74 2.19 -6.03 -10.00
CA VAL A 74 2.80 -4.78 -9.55
C VAL A 74 3.12 -4.95 -8.07
N ASP A 75 4.41 -4.97 -7.73
CA ASP A 75 4.93 -5.16 -6.38
C ASP A 75 5.56 -3.84 -5.89
N ASP A 76 5.38 -3.54 -4.61
CA ASP A 76 6.03 -2.40 -3.94
C ASP A 76 7.33 -2.88 -3.26
N PRO A 77 8.54 -2.55 -3.77
CA PRO A 77 9.80 -3.02 -3.19
C PRO A 77 9.96 -2.76 -1.68
N PRO A 78 9.65 -1.57 -1.13
CA PRO A 78 9.72 -1.32 0.31
C PRO A 78 8.72 -2.16 1.13
N SER A 79 7.75 -2.82 0.48
CA SER A 79 6.82 -3.73 1.16
C SER A 79 7.32 -5.18 1.25
N PHE A 80 8.53 -5.49 0.73
CA PHE A 80 9.11 -6.84 0.72
C PHE A 80 8.16 -7.91 0.13
N GLY A 81 7.44 -7.57 -0.96
CA GLY A 81 6.54 -8.49 -1.65
C GLY A 81 5.22 -8.81 -0.92
N ARG A 82 4.98 -8.22 0.26
CA ARG A 82 3.71 -8.37 0.97
C ARG A 82 2.55 -7.65 0.30
N ARG A 83 2.85 -6.66 -0.55
CA ARG A 83 1.84 -5.84 -1.23
C ARG A 83 2.05 -5.91 -2.72
N HIS A 84 1.06 -6.50 -3.36
CA HIS A 84 1.07 -6.69 -4.79
C HIS A 84 -0.34 -6.56 -5.33
N CYS A 85 -0.45 -6.10 -6.57
CA CYS A 85 -1.67 -6.18 -7.35
C CYS A 85 -1.42 -7.10 -8.53
N ALA A 86 -2.34 -8.03 -8.78
CA ALA A 86 -2.39 -8.76 -10.03
C ALA A 86 -3.31 -8.01 -11.02
N LEU A 87 -2.83 -7.86 -12.24
CA LEU A 87 -3.48 -7.18 -13.35
C LEU A 87 -3.56 -8.18 -14.51
N GLN A 88 -4.76 -8.42 -15.04
CA GLN A 88 -4.93 -9.26 -16.22
C GLN A 88 -4.54 -8.48 -17.46
N VAL A 89 -3.73 -9.11 -18.30
CA VAL A 89 -3.23 -8.58 -19.56
C VAL A 89 -3.70 -9.50 -20.68
N ASP A 90 -4.24 -8.90 -21.75
CA ASP A 90 -4.61 -9.64 -22.95
C ASP A 90 -3.36 -10.10 -23.73
N PRO A 91 -3.53 -10.97 -24.74
CA PRO A 91 -2.43 -11.37 -25.62
C PRO A 91 -1.80 -10.21 -26.42
N GLN A 92 -2.45 -9.05 -26.45
CA GLN A 92 -2.01 -7.83 -27.15
C GLN A 92 -1.23 -6.89 -26.21
N GLY A 93 -1.00 -7.29 -24.96
CA GLY A 93 -0.25 -6.51 -23.97
C GLY A 93 -1.03 -5.37 -23.33
N ARG A 94 -2.38 -5.41 -23.32
CA ARG A 94 -3.24 -4.40 -22.70
C ARG A 94 -3.93 -4.93 -21.45
N LEU A 95 -4.16 -4.04 -20.50
CA LEU A 95 -4.91 -4.34 -19.29
C LEU A 95 -6.37 -4.67 -19.62
N VAL A 96 -6.83 -5.85 -19.22
CA VAL A 96 -8.25 -6.26 -19.33
C VAL A 96 -9.00 -5.93 -18.04
N GLY A 97 -8.31 -6.01 -16.91
CA GLY A 97 -8.88 -5.70 -15.61
C GLY A 97 -7.92 -6.06 -14.48
N ARG A 98 -8.35 -5.79 -13.25
CA ARG A 98 -7.62 -6.20 -12.05
C ARG A 98 -8.03 -7.61 -11.67
N GLN A 99 -7.04 -8.44 -11.31
CA GLN A 99 -7.31 -9.69 -10.63
C GLN A 99 -7.24 -9.40 -9.12
N ALA A 100 -8.40 -9.49 -8.46
CA ALA A 100 -8.46 -9.41 -7.02
C ALA A 100 -7.61 -10.56 -6.42
N PRO A 101 -6.89 -10.31 -5.31
CA PRO A 101 -6.15 -11.34 -4.60
C PRO A 101 -7.06 -12.46 -4.07
#